data_AF-S9U3N0-F1
#
_entry.id   AF-S9U3N0-F1
#
_cell.length_a   1.000
_cell.length_b   1.000
_cell.length_c   1.000
_cell.angle_alpha   90.00
_cell.angle_beta   90.00
_cell.angle_gamma   90.00
#
_symmetry.space_group_name_H-M   'P 1'
#
loop_
_entity.id
_entity.type
_entity.pdbx_description
1 polymer ?
#
loop_
_entity_poly.entity_id
_entity_poly.type
_entity_poly.pdbx_seq_one_letter_code
_entity_poly.pdbx_strand_id
1 'polypeptide(L)' 'MIHLRSLKKTRKDVSLHDPIGTDKEGNEITLIDILGTESDEVVEKVQLKIEKSKIYRNLDILDEREQEVIGGGSD' A
#
# COMPACT_ATOMS: atom_id res chain seq x y z
N MET A 1 -15.04 -3.10 -36.21
CA MET A 1 -15.34 -2.48 -34.91
C MET A 1 -15.58 -3.61 -33.91
N ILE A 2 -15.18 -3.45 -32.64
CA ILE A 2 -15.01 -4.46 -31.56
C ILE A 2 -13.57 -4.98 -31.46
N HIS A 3 -12.71 -4.24 -30.74
CA HIS A 3 -11.37 -4.69 -30.31
C HIS A 3 -11.25 -4.84 -28.78
N LEU A 4 -12.35 -4.72 -28.02
CA LEU A 4 -12.32 -4.73 -26.54
C LEU A 4 -13.26 -5.75 -25.89
N ARG A 5 -13.51 -6.90 -26.54
CA ARG A 5 -14.32 -7.96 -25.92
C ARG A 5 -13.69 -9.33 -26.12
N SER A 6 -12.58 -9.61 -25.45
CA SER A 6 -12.21 -10.96 -24.97
C SER A 6 -10.79 -10.96 -24.40
N LEU A 7 -10.59 -10.42 -23.20
CA LEU A 7 -9.46 -10.84 -22.34
C LEU A 7 -9.96 -11.02 -20.91
N LYS A 8 -11.08 -11.75 -20.77
CA LYS A 8 -11.51 -12.31 -19.49
C LYS A 8 -11.00 -13.76 -19.46
N LYS A 9 -10.12 -14.07 -18.51
CA LYS A 9 -9.58 -15.41 -18.17
C LYS A 9 -8.39 -15.93 -19.00
N THR A 10 -7.22 -15.34 -18.81
CA THR A 10 -6.00 -16.15 -18.83
C THR A 10 -5.07 -15.67 -17.73
N ARG A 11 -4.81 -16.51 -16.73
CA ARG A 11 -3.61 -16.41 -15.91
C ARG A 11 -2.43 -16.67 -16.86
N LYS A 12 -2.02 -15.65 -17.60
CA LYS A 12 -0.73 -15.63 -18.29
C LYS A 12 0.18 -14.85 -17.35
N ASP A 13 1.34 -15.41 -17.06
CA ASP A 13 2.41 -14.67 -16.42
C ASP A 13 2.75 -13.50 -17.35
N VAL A 14 2.30 -12.31 -16.98
CA VAL A 14 2.57 -11.06 -17.70
C VAL A 14 3.69 -10.34 -16.97
N SER A 15 4.75 -9.98 -17.68
CA SER A 15 5.84 -9.23 -17.07
C SER A 15 5.37 -7.79 -16.85
N LEU A 16 5.63 -7.26 -15.66
CA LEU A 16 5.30 -5.88 -15.30
C LEU A 16 6.06 -4.85 -16.14
N HIS A 17 7.17 -5.28 -16.76
CA HIS A 17 8.03 -4.46 -17.59
C HIS A 17 7.70 -4.55 -19.08
N ASP A 18 6.74 -5.40 -19.49
CA ASP A 18 6.36 -5.49 -20.90
C ASP A 18 5.60 -4.22 -21.32
N PRO A 19 5.90 -3.65 -22.50
CA PRO A 19 5.16 -2.53 -23.04
C PRO A 19 3.74 -2.96 -23.42
N ILE A 20 2.76 -2.15 -23.03
CA ILE A 20 1.33 -2.40 -23.25
C ILE A 20 0.69 -1.42 -24.24
N GLY A 21 1.43 -0.38 -24.64
CA GLY A 21 0.97 0.61 -25.59
C GLY A 21 1.91 1.79 -25.72
N THR A 22 1.43 2.85 -26.36
CA THR A 22 2.19 4.06 -26.63
C THR A 22 1.36 5.28 -26.22
N ASP A 23 1.98 6.29 -25.60
CA ASP A 23 1.33 7.55 -25.27
C ASP A 23 1.10 8.44 -26.52
N LYS A 24 0.61 9.68 -26.31
CA LYS A 24 0.37 10.64 -27.39
C LYS A 24 1.65 11.19 -28.03
N GLU A 25 2.78 11.00 -27.39
CA GLU A 25 4.09 11.52 -27.77
C GLU A 25 4.97 10.43 -28.43
N GLY A 26 4.52 9.18 -28.41
CA GLY A 26 5.24 8.06 -29.02
C GLY A 26 6.05 7.22 -28.01
N ASN A 27 5.97 7.50 -26.72
CA ASN A 27 6.70 6.75 -25.70
C ASN A 27 5.95 5.47 -25.32
N GLU A 28 6.71 4.40 -25.09
CA GLU A 28 6.16 3.13 -24.61
C GLU A 28 5.62 3.28 -23.17
N ILE A 29 4.41 2.79 -22.94
CA ILE A 29 3.81 2.66 -21.61
C ILE A 29 3.93 1.19 -21.20
N THR A 30 4.44 0.94 -20.00
CA THR A 30 4.56 -0.41 -19.43
C THR A 30 3.43 -0.71 -18.46
N LEU A 31 3.22 -2.00 -18.15
CA LEU A 31 2.15 -2.40 -17.24
C LEU A 31 2.33 -1.78 -15.83
N ILE A 32 3.57 -1.71 -15.33
CA ILE A 32 3.88 -1.11 -14.03
C ILE A 32 3.49 0.37 -13.93
N ASP A 33 3.53 1.12 -15.05
CA ASP A 33 3.19 2.55 -15.05
C ASP A 33 1.70 2.82 -14.77
N ILE A 34 0.84 1.82 -15.00
CA ILE A 34 -0.61 1.92 -14.79
C ILE A 34 -1.02 1.32 -13.43
N LEU A 35 -0.19 0.46 -12.85
CA LEU A 35 -0.45 -0.13 -11.54
C LEU A 35 -0.21 0.92 -10.44
N GLY A 36 -1.25 1.72 -10.19
CA GLY A 36 -1.30 2.61 -9.03
C GLY A 36 -1.38 1.83 -7.73
N THR A 37 -0.93 2.46 -6.65
CA THR A 37 -1.22 2.04 -5.28
C THR A 37 -2.64 2.45 -4.91
N GLU A 38 -3.25 1.76 -3.93
CA GLU A 38 -4.60 2.12 -3.50
C GLU A 38 -4.64 3.58 -3.02
N SER A 39 -5.72 4.30 -3.35
CA SER A 39 -5.83 5.75 -3.16
C SER A 39 -5.56 6.22 -1.74
N ASP A 40 -5.78 5.35 -0.75
CA ASP A 40 -5.74 5.68 0.66
C ASP A 40 -4.47 5.21 1.39
N GLU A 41 -3.56 4.49 0.72
CA GLU A 41 -2.41 3.86 1.36
C GLU A 41 -1.47 4.88 2.02
N VAL A 42 -1.25 6.04 1.38
CA VAL A 42 -0.39 7.10 1.94
C VAL A 42 -1.05 7.74 3.17
N VAL A 43 -2.35 8.00 3.10
CA VAL A 43 -3.13 8.61 4.18
C VAL A 43 -3.15 7.67 5.39
N GLU A 44 -3.42 6.38 5.17
CA GLU A 44 -3.44 5.37 6.20
C GLU A 44 -2.07 5.22 6.87
N LYS A 45 -0.97 5.16 6.10
CA LYS A 45 0.40 5.11 6.65
C LYS A 45 0.72 6.32 7.53
N VAL A 46 0.33 7.52 7.09
CA VAL A 46 0.57 8.75 7.85
C VAL A 46 -0.26 8.76 9.13
N GLN A 47 -1.55 8.39 9.04
CA GLN A 47 -2.45 8.30 10.19
C GLN A 47 -1.92 7.30 11.22
N LEU A 48 -1.53 6.10 10.79
CA LEU A 48 -0.96 5.07 11.66
C LEU A 48 0.32 5.57 12.36
N LYS A 49 1.17 6.32 11.67
CA LYS A 49 2.37 6.91 12.27
C LYS A 49 2.03 7.95 13.34
N ILE A 50 1.03 8.79 13.09
CA ILE A 50 0.55 9.79 14.05
C ILE A 50 -0.03 9.10 15.29
N GLU A 51 -0.88 8.09 15.10
CA GLU A 51 -1.48 7.33 16.20
C GLU A 51 -0.43 6.64 17.04
N LYS A 52 0.52 5.94 16.42
CA LYS A 52 1.68 5.36 17.13
C LYS A 52 2.44 6.40 17.93
N SER A 53 2.73 7.57 17.35
CA SER A 53 3.44 8.62 18.07
C SER A 53 2.65 9.15 19.27
N LYS A 54 1.31 9.25 19.18
CA LYS A 54 0.46 9.63 20.30
C LYS A 54 0.48 8.57 21.40
N ILE A 55 0.40 7.30 21.04
CA ILE A 55 0.48 6.18 21.98
C ILE A 55 1.81 6.23 22.73
N TYR A 56 2.95 6.30 22.04
CA TYR A 56 4.26 6.35 22.70
C TYR A 56 4.42 7.54 23.66
N ARG A 57 3.95 8.74 23.28
CA ARG A 57 3.97 9.91 24.19
C ARG A 57 3.12 9.70 25.44
N ASN A 58 2.02 8.97 25.32
CA ASN A 58 1.15 8.65 26.43
C ASN A 58 1.60 7.40 27.20
N LEU A 59 2.55 6.61 26.69
CA LEU A 59 3.20 5.55 27.44
C LEU A 59 4.24 6.12 28.42
N ASP A 60 4.89 7.24 28.07
CA ASP A 60 5.88 7.91 28.94
C ASP A 60 5.28 8.50 30.23
N ILE A 61 3.95 8.67 30.29
CA ILE A 61 3.23 9.16 31.48
C ILE A 61 2.68 8.04 32.37
N LEU A 62 2.84 6.79 31.95
CA LEU A 62 2.37 5.64 32.71
C LEU A 62 3.40 5.26 33.76
N ASP A 63 2.91 4.86 34.93
CA ASP A 63 3.75 4.37 36.01
C ASP A 63 4.29 2.96 35.66
N GLU A 64 5.39 2.52 36.29
CA GLU A 64 6.05 1.22 35.98
C GLU A 64 5.07 0.03 35.93
N ARG A 65 4.09 0.01 36.83
CA ARG A 65 3.05 -1.02 36.91
C ARG A 65 2.05 -0.96 35.76
N GLU A 66 1.73 0.23 35.26
CA GLU A 66 0.83 0.41 34.12
C GLU A 66 1.52 0.03 32.81
N GLN A 67 2.81 0.35 32.69
CA GLN A 67 3.64 -0.09 31.56
C GLN A 67 3.80 -1.62 31.54
N GLU A 68 4.00 -2.26 32.70
CA GLU A 68 4.07 -3.72 32.83
C GLU A 68 2.76 -4.41 32.39
N VAL A 69 1.61 -3.87 32.79
CA VAL A 69 0.29 -4.40 32.42
C VAL A 69 0.01 -4.24 30.92
N ILE A 70 0.39 -3.11 30.31
CA ILE A 70 0.19 -2.87 28.87
C ILE A 70 1.22 -3.64 28.01
N GLY A 71 2.46 -3.72 28.45
CA GLY A 71 3.56 -4.43 27.75
C GLY A 71 3.40 -5.95 27.74
N GLY A 72 2.45 -6.47 28.52
CA GLY A 72 2.28 -7.88 28.77
C GLY A 72 3.15 -8.28 29.96
N GLY A 73 2.48 -8.47 31.10
CA GLY A 73 3.00 -9.30 32.17
C GLY A 73 3.44 -10.62 31.53
N SER A 74 4.75 -10.83 31.53
CA SER A 74 5.37 -12.02 30.99
C SER A 74 5.09 -13.16 31.95
N ASP A 75 3.99 -13.86 31.71
CA ASP A 75 3.76 -15.25 32.14
C ASP A 75 3.11 -16.03 30.98
#